data_AF-A0A7C5JQL2-F1
#
_entry.id   AF-A0A7C5JQL2-F1
#
_cell.length_a   1.000
_cell.length_b   1.000
_cell.length_c   1.000
_cell.angle_alpha   90.00
_cell.angle_beta   90.00
_cell.angle_gamma   90.00
#
_symmetry.space_group_name_H-M   'P 1'
#
loop_
_entity.id
_entity.type
_entity.pdbx_description
1 polymer ?
#
loop_
_entity_poly.entity_id
_entity_poly.type
_entity_poly.pdbx_seq_one_letter_code
_entity_poly.pdbx_strand_id
1 'polypeptide(L)' 'MTFNEIRERLAKVGEPDWVHEMKDYFARTGTYPPEHLRKLLGDPNKGVEMGSRESIAKNFASGGGL' A
#
# COMPACT_ATOMS: atom_id res chain seq x y z
N MET A 1 -11.72 14.47 -6.22
CA MET A 1 -11.63 13.23 -5.44
C MET A 1 -11.78 13.57 -3.97
N THR A 2 -12.87 13.11 -3.38
CA THR A 2 -13.23 13.26 -1.98
C THR A 2 -12.65 12.11 -1.15
N PHE A 3 -12.61 12.30 0.16
CA PHE A 3 -12.18 11.26 1.09
C PHE A 3 -12.99 9.95 0.95
N ASN A 4 -14.28 10.07 0.62
CA ASN A 4 -15.16 8.92 0.45
C ASN A 4 -14.80 8.08 -0.78
N GLU A 5 -14.51 8.74 -1.92
CA GLU A 5 -14.06 8.08 -3.15
C GLU A 5 -12.70 7.37 -2.95
N ILE A 6 -11.82 7.91 -2.11
CA ILE A 6 -10.55 7.26 -1.75
C ILE A 6 -10.82 5.98 -0.98
N ARG A 7 -11.73 6.01 0.02
CA ARG A 7 -12.10 4.82 0.80
C ARG A 7 -12.73 3.73 -0.05
N GLU A 8 -13.66 4.09 -0.93
CA GLU A 8 -14.31 3.14 -1.83
C GLU A 8 -13.31 2.48 -2.79
N ARG A 9 -12.34 3.24 -3.30
CA ARG A 9 -11.27 2.67 -4.12
C ARG A 9 -10.36 1.75 -3.34
N LEU A 10 -9.93 2.14 -2.15
CA LEU A 10 -9.08 1.30 -1.30
C LEU A 10 -9.79 -0.03 -0.95
N ALA A 11 -11.11 0.01 -0.71
CA ALA A 11 -11.89 -1.20 -0.47
C ALA A 11 -11.94 -2.14 -1.68
N LYS A 12 -11.85 -1.62 -2.92
CA LYS A 12 -11.86 -2.43 -4.15
C LYS A 12 -10.51 -3.07 -4.49
N VAL A 13 -9.39 -2.41 -4.14
CA VAL A 13 -8.05 -2.94 -4.42
C VAL A 13 -7.73 -4.15 -3.54
N GLY A 14 -8.38 -4.25 -2.38
CA GLY A 14 -8.17 -5.35 -1.44
C GLY A 14 -6.82 -5.26 -0.73
N GLU A 15 -6.58 -6.21 0.14
CA GLU A 15 -5.32 -6.34 0.85
C GLU A 15 -4.32 -7.13 -0.02
N PRO A 16 -3.07 -6.66 -0.22
CA PRO A 16 -2.06 -7.41 -0.95
C PRO A 16 -1.71 -8.74 -0.27
N ASP A 17 -1.41 -9.77 -1.05
CA ASP A 17 -1.06 -11.12 -0.56
C ASP A 17 0.06 -11.10 0.52
N TRP A 18 1.08 -10.26 0.34
CA TRP A 18 2.18 -10.16 1.31
C TRP A 18 1.73 -9.65 2.69
N VAL A 19 0.63 -8.90 2.77
CA VAL A 19 0.07 -8.42 4.04
C VAL A 19 -0.66 -9.56 4.75
N HIS A 20 -1.33 -10.45 4.01
CA HIS A 20 -1.90 -11.67 4.56
C HIS A 20 -0.80 -12.57 5.14
N GLU A 21 0.26 -12.83 4.38
CA GLU A 21 1.41 -13.61 4.84
C GLU A 21 2.08 -13.00 6.08
N MET A 22 2.19 -11.67 6.12
CA MET A 22 2.71 -10.94 7.28
C MET A 22 1.87 -11.16 8.53
N LYS A 23 0.54 -11.08 8.41
CA LYS A 23 -0.39 -11.30 9.54
C LYS A 23 -0.30 -12.74 10.05
N ASP A 24 -0.28 -13.71 9.14
CA ASP A 24 -0.18 -15.13 9.49
C ASP A 24 1.16 -15.45 10.19
N TYR A 25 2.26 -14.89 9.69
CA TYR A 25 3.57 -15.05 10.32
C TYR A 25 3.59 -14.46 11.73
N PHE A 26 3.04 -13.26 11.91
CA PHE A 26 2.95 -12.62 13.22
C PHE A 26 2.07 -13.43 14.18
N ALA A 27 0.92 -13.92 13.73
CA ALA A 27 0.03 -14.75 14.54
C ALA A 27 0.72 -16.02 15.05
N ARG A 28 1.63 -16.60 14.26
CA ARG A 28 2.38 -17.81 14.62
C ARG A 28 3.60 -17.56 15.49
N THR A 29 4.29 -16.43 15.32
CA THR A 29 5.62 -16.20 15.90
C THR A 29 5.68 -15.05 16.91
N GLY A 30 4.66 -14.19 16.95
CA GLY A 30 4.65 -12.95 17.73
C GLY A 30 5.62 -11.87 17.21
N THR A 31 6.21 -12.05 16.03
CA THR A 31 7.21 -11.12 15.47
C THR A 31 6.95 -10.86 13.99
N TYR A 32 7.49 -9.76 13.46
CA TYR A 32 7.48 -9.49 12.02
C TYR A 32 8.84 -9.84 11.42
N PRO A 33 8.88 -10.51 10.25
CA PRO A 33 10.14 -10.77 9.59
C PRO A 33 10.70 -9.46 9.02
N PRO A 34 12.03 -9.27 8.97
CA PRO A 34 12.65 -8.03 8.52
C PRO A 34 12.23 -7.58 7.12
N GLU A 35 11.89 -8.51 6.23
CA GLU A 35 11.39 -8.22 4.89
C GLU A 35 10.02 -7.55 4.89
N HIS A 36 9.09 -7.99 5.73
CA HIS A 36 7.78 -7.37 5.88
C HIS A 36 7.89 -6.01 6.55
N LEU A 37 8.79 -5.86 7.53
CA LEU A 37 9.09 -4.57 8.13
C LEU A 37 9.64 -3.57 7.09
N ARG A 38 10.53 -3.99 6.19
CA ARG A 38 11.01 -3.13 5.09
C ARG A 38 9.91 -2.75 4.10
N LYS A 39 8.99 -3.67 3.79
CA LYS A 39 7.84 -3.35 2.91
C LYS A 39 6.88 -2.36 3.59
N LEU A 40 6.66 -2.51 4.90
CA LEU A 40 5.73 -1.70 5.67
C LEU A 40 6.28 -0.29 5.97
N LEU A 41 7.55 -0.22 6.37
CA LEU A 41 8.21 0.99 6.86
C LEU A 41 9.05 1.71 5.79
N GLY A 42 9.26 1.06 4.64
CA GLY A 42 10.24 1.47 3.65
C GLY A 42 11.67 1.02 4.03
N ASP A 43 12.60 1.20 3.09
CA ASP A 43 14.02 0.98 3.35
C ASP A 43 14.58 2.17 4.13
N PRO A 44 15.10 2.01 5.36
CA PRO A 44 15.61 3.13 6.15
C PRO A 44 16.84 3.82 5.54
N ASN A 45 17.53 3.19 4.58
CA ASN A 45 18.66 3.78 3.87
C ASN A 45 18.22 4.53 2.60
N LYS A 46 16.94 4.41 2.23
CA LYS A 46 16.34 5.17 1.15
C LYS A 46 15.33 6.13 1.77
N GLY A 47 15.36 7.40 1.37
CA GLY A 47 14.26 8.29 1.73
C GLY A 47 12.94 7.71 1.20
N VAL A 48 11.80 8.19 1.72
CA VAL A 48 10.50 7.90 1.09
C VAL A 48 10.56 8.44 -0.34
N GLU A 49 10.74 7.55 -1.32
CA GLU A 49 10.68 7.90 -2.72
C GLU A 49 9.20 8.16 -3.05
N MET A 50 8.81 9.44 -3.00
CA MET A 50 7.56 9.81 -3.66
C MET A 50 7.76 9.53 -5.14
N GLY A 51 7.14 8.46 -5.64
CA GLY A 51 7.07 8.20 -7.08
C GLY A 51 6.62 9.48 -7.80
N SER A 52 7.02 9.65 -9.07
CA SER A 52 6.75 10.89 -9.81
C SER A 52 5.27 11.27 -9.64
N ARG A 53 4.99 12.57 -9.51
CA ARG A 53 3.64 13.10 -9.29
C ARG A 53 2.62 12.55 -10.31
N GLU A 54 3.12 12.17 -11.49
CA GLU A 54 2.42 11.53 -12.60
C GLU A 54 2.00 10.07 -12.31
N SER A 55 2.80 9.30 -11.57
CA SER A 55 2.49 7.92 -11.17
C SER A 55 1.34 7.87 -10.17
N ILE A 56 1.30 8.82 -9.24
CA ILE A 56 0.19 8.98 -8.31
C ILE A 56 -1.05 9.44 -9.10
N ALA A 57 -0.90 10.44 -9.97
CA ALA A 57 -2.00 10.93 -10.81
C ALA A 57 -2.61 9.83 -11.70
N LYS A 58 -1.80 8.91 -12.25
CA LYS A 58 -2.29 7.76 -13.05
C LYS A 58 -3.27 6.87 -12.29
N ASN A 59 -3.05 6.63 -11.00
CA ASN A 59 -3.97 5.85 -10.17
C ASN A 59 -5.28 6.60 -9.87
N PHE A 60 -5.30 7.91 -10.05
CA PHE A 60 -6.46 8.78 -9.77
C PHE A 60 -7.14 9.35 -11.02
N ALA A 61 -6.51 9.27 -12.20
CA ALA A 61 -6.98 9.85 -13.45
C ALA A 61 -8.08 9.05 -14.16
N SER A 62 -8.31 7.77 -13.82
CA SER A 62 -9.32 6.93 -14.50
C SER A 62 -10.79 7.22 -14.14
N GLY A 63 -11.11 8.42 -13.66
CA GLY A 63 -12.45 8.83 -13.26
C GLY A 63 -13.10 9.91 -14.13
N GLY A 64 -12.55 10.20 -15.31
CA GLY A 64 -13.09 11.20 -16.24
C GLY A 64 -13.46 10.58 -17.58
N GLY A 65 -14.64 10.00 -17.69
CA GLY A 65 -15.23 9.53 -18.94
C GLY A 65 -16.72 9.88 -18.96
N LEU A 66 -17.00 10.99 -19.65
CA LEU A 66 -18.26 11.52 -20.21
C LEU A 66 -19.58 10.83 -19.85
#